data_AF-A0A2G6ICQ0-F1
#
_entry.id   AF-A0A2G6ICQ0-F1
#
_cell.length_a   1.000
_cell.length_b   1.000
_cell.length_c   1.000
_cell.angle_alpha   90.00
_cell.angle_beta   90.00
_cell.angle_gamma   90.00
#
_symmetry.space_group_name_H-M   'P 1'
#
loop_
_entity.id
_entity.type
_entity.pdbx_description
1 polymer ?
#
loop_
_entity_poly.entity_id
_entity_poly.type
_entity_poly.pdbx_seq_one_letter_code
_entity_poly.pdbx_strand_id
1 'polypeptide(L)'
;CYSFFEGNARFADHADQEIDVFYLTDFLTRQFDTFVIKPLGLDRHPELMGIYFAHYRRLVYQAQTDNPELDAKARAAAEQLGLSYERRFTGYGDLERTLKTVTR
;
A
#
# COMPACT_ATOMS: atom_id res chain seq x y z
N CYS A 1 0.94 10.86 -4.81
CA CYS A 1 1.93 9.77 -5.00
C CYS A 1 1.27 8.43 -5.31
N TYR A 2 0.27 7.98 -4.52
CA TYR A 2 -0.49 6.75 -4.80
C TYR A 2 -1.44 6.86 -6.00
N SER A 3 -2.06 8.02 -6.19
CA SER A 3 -2.90 8.34 -7.37
C SER A 3 -2.19 8.15 -8.71
N PHE A 4 -0.86 8.12 -8.73
CA PHE A 4 -0.04 7.89 -9.93
C PHE A 4 -0.03 6.42 -10.36
N PHE A 5 -0.20 5.49 -9.40
CA PHE A 5 -0.30 4.05 -9.68
C PHE A 5 -1.74 3.67 -10.03
N GLU A 6 -2.73 4.22 -9.31
CA GLU A 6 -4.15 3.95 -9.55
C GLU A 6 -4.76 4.72 -10.73
N GLY A 7 -4.10 5.82 -11.15
CA GLY A 7 -4.61 6.78 -12.12
C GLY A 7 -5.45 7.87 -11.44
N ASN A 8 -5.13 9.13 -11.73
CA ASN A 8 -5.70 10.29 -11.03
C ASN A 8 -7.24 10.37 -11.09
N ALA A 9 -7.86 9.88 -12.18
CA ALA A 9 -9.32 9.87 -12.32
C ALA A 9 -10.00 8.88 -11.35
N ARG A 10 -9.52 7.63 -11.26
CA ARG A 10 -10.05 6.63 -10.32
C ARG A 10 -9.80 7.01 -8.87
N PHE A 11 -8.65 7.62 -8.58
CA PHE A 11 -8.34 8.10 -7.24
C PHE A 11 -9.30 9.23 -6.81
N ALA A 12 -9.63 10.15 -7.71
CA ALA A 12 -10.58 11.23 -7.43
C ALA A 12 -12.00 10.72 -7.13
N ASP A 13 -12.44 9.65 -7.80
CA ASP A 13 -13.78 9.06 -7.61
C ASP A 13 -13.97 8.42 -6.22
N HIS A 14 -12.88 8.10 -5.51
CA HIS A 14 -12.92 7.43 -4.22
C HIS A 14 -12.19 8.18 -3.11
N ALA A 15 -11.60 9.35 -3.39
CA ALA A 15 -10.77 10.10 -2.44
C ALA A 15 -11.46 10.33 -1.08
N ASP A 16 -12.77 10.60 -1.08
CA ASP A 16 -13.56 10.81 0.14
C ASP A 16 -13.73 9.54 1.00
N GLN A 17 -13.57 8.36 0.40
CA GLN A 17 -13.71 7.05 1.05
C GLN A 17 -12.35 6.41 1.39
N GLU A 18 -11.24 7.09 1.12
CA GLU A 18 -9.91 6.51 1.26
C GLU A 18 -9.04 7.20 2.33
N ILE A 19 -9.63 8.12 3.09
CA ILE A 19 -8.96 8.75 4.23
C ILE A 19 -8.61 7.76 5.35
N ASP A 20 -9.27 6.60 5.40
CA ASP A 20 -9.04 5.51 6.36
C ASP A 20 -8.22 4.35 5.76
N VAL A 21 -7.54 4.57 4.64
CA VAL A 21 -6.77 3.56 3.91
C VAL A 21 -5.27 3.71 4.12
N PHE A 22 -4.63 2.61 4.49
CA PHE A 22 -3.18 2.47 4.49
C PHE A 22 -2.72 1.80 3.20
N TYR A 23 -1.91 2.47 2.39
CA TYR A 23 -1.51 1.92 1.10
C TYR A 23 -0.15 1.22 1.14
N LEU A 24 -0.08 0.07 0.47
CA LEU A 24 1.17 -0.60 0.12
C LEU A 24 1.41 -0.59 -1.39
N THR A 25 2.68 -0.50 -1.76
CA THR A 25 3.21 -0.79 -3.10
C THR A 25 4.15 -2.00 -2.99
N ASP A 26 4.56 -2.61 -4.11
CA ASP A 26 5.52 -3.72 -4.13
C ASP A 26 6.78 -3.40 -3.31
N PHE A 27 7.30 -2.17 -3.42
CA PHE A 27 8.47 -1.73 -2.66
C PHE A 27 8.20 -1.73 -1.15
N LEU A 28 7.10 -1.09 -0.73
CA LEU A 28 6.78 -0.98 0.68
C LEU A 28 6.39 -2.34 1.28
N THR A 29 5.70 -3.19 0.52
CA THR A 29 5.41 -4.59 0.89
C THR A 29 6.69 -5.39 1.11
N ARG A 30 7.71 -5.24 0.25
CA ARG A 30 9.01 -5.91 0.41
C ARG A 30 9.73 -5.48 1.67
N GLN A 31 9.61 -4.21 2.03
CA GLN A 31 10.40 -3.57 3.09
C GLN A 31 9.53 -3.12 4.27
N PHE A 32 8.37 -3.76 4.46
CA PHE A 32 7.37 -3.35 5.45
C PHE A 32 7.95 -3.33 6.87
N ASP A 33 8.72 -4.35 7.23
CA ASP A 33 9.42 -4.39 8.52
C ASP A 33 10.43 -3.23 8.69
N THR A 34 11.20 -2.97 7.63
CA THR A 34 12.25 -1.94 7.62
C THR A 34 11.70 -0.51 7.66
N PHE A 35 10.58 -0.23 6.99
CA PHE A 35 10.04 1.13 6.85
C PHE A 35 8.82 1.43 7.72
N VAL A 36 8.10 0.41 8.19
CA VAL A 36 6.89 0.59 9.01
C VAL A 36 7.12 0.08 10.41
N ILE A 37 7.45 -1.20 10.59
CA ILE A 37 7.51 -1.81 11.92
C ILE A 37 8.64 -1.22 12.78
N LYS A 38 9.89 -1.32 12.33
CA LYS A 38 11.06 -0.88 13.11
C LYS A 38 11.12 0.64 13.32
N PRO A 39 10.88 1.49 12.31
CA PRO A 39 10.97 2.94 12.49
C PRO A 39 9.87 3.50 13.41
N LEU A 40 8.68 2.90 13.38
CA LEU A 40 7.60 3.25 14.31
C LEU A 40 7.76 2.59 15.69
N GLY A 41 8.76 1.72 15.85
CA GLY A 41 9.06 1.02 17.11
C GLY A 41 8.03 -0.05 17.48
N LEU A 42 7.24 -0.54 16.52
CA LEU A 42 6.14 -1.50 16.76
C LEU A 42 6.63 -2.89 17.17
N ASP A 43 7.86 -3.23 16.83
CA ASP A 43 8.55 -4.45 17.28
C ASP A 43 8.84 -4.43 18.78
N ARG A 44 9.14 -3.24 19.33
CA ARG A 44 9.46 -3.04 20.75
C ARG A 44 8.25 -2.60 21.58
N HIS A 45 7.30 -1.93 20.94
CA HIS A 45 6.11 -1.33 21.55
C HIS A 45 4.85 -1.68 20.75
N PRO A 46 4.40 -2.95 20.79
CA PRO A 46 3.25 -3.41 20.01
C PRO A 46 1.94 -2.67 20.35
N GLU A 47 1.82 -2.11 21.56
CA GLU A 47 0.70 -1.29 21.99
C GLU A 47 0.50 -0.03 21.14
N LEU A 48 1.57 0.50 20.52
CA LEU A 48 1.49 1.67 19.64
C LEU A 48 0.75 1.37 18.34
N MET A 49 0.60 0.10 17.96
CA MET A 49 -0.09 -0.28 16.74
C MET A 49 -1.56 0.16 16.77
N GLY A 50 -2.22 -0.01 17.92
CA GLY A 50 -3.60 0.46 18.11
C GLY A 50 -3.74 1.98 18.12
N ILE A 51 -2.66 2.71 18.39
CA ILE A 51 -2.64 4.18 18.39
C ILE A 51 -2.36 4.71 16.98
N TYR A 52 -1.29 4.24 16.34
CA TYR A 52 -0.91 4.70 15.00
C TYR A 52 -1.90 4.28 13.92
N PHE A 53 -2.54 3.12 14.10
CA PHE A 53 -3.48 2.60 13.12
C PHE A 53 -4.95 2.76 13.53
N ALA A 54 -5.25 3.50 14.60
CA ALA A 54 -6.60 3.66 15.19
C ALA A 54 -7.69 4.11 14.19
N HIS A 55 -7.31 4.94 13.22
CA HIS A 55 -8.23 5.54 12.25
C HIS A 55 -8.18 4.88 10.88
N TYR A 56 -7.32 3.87 10.70
CA TYR A 56 -7.30 3.08 9.48
C TYR A 56 -8.23 1.90 9.63
N ARG A 57 -8.94 1.57 8.54
CA ARG A 57 -9.85 0.42 8.50
C ARG A 57 -9.45 -0.61 7.46
N ARG A 58 -8.65 -0.18 6.47
CA ARG A 58 -8.28 -1.00 5.33
C ARG A 58 -6.84 -0.75 4.93
N LEU A 59 -6.17 -1.84 4.57
CA LEU A 59 -4.91 -1.83 3.86
C LEU A 59 -5.20 -2.13 2.39
N VAL A 60 -4.84 -1.22 1.49
CA VAL A 60 -4.93 -1.43 0.04
C VAL A 60 -3.52 -1.66 -0.51
N TYR A 61 -3.28 -2.87 -1.00
CA TYR A 61 -2.06 -3.20 -1.72
C TYR A 61 -2.22 -2.94 -3.22
N GLN A 62 -1.56 -1.91 -3.71
CA GLN A 62 -1.44 -1.56 -5.14
C GLN A 62 -0.28 -2.35 -5.74
N ALA A 63 -0.59 -3.54 -6.26
CA ALA A 63 0.36 -4.45 -6.85
C ALA A 63 0.84 -3.94 -8.22
N GLN A 64 2.14 -3.66 -8.35
CA GLN A 64 2.77 -3.33 -9.62
C GLN A 64 3.12 -4.59 -10.44
N THR A 65 3.34 -5.71 -9.77
CA THR A 65 3.64 -7.00 -10.40
C THR A 65 2.70 -8.10 -9.92
N ASP A 66 2.51 -9.14 -10.73
CA ASP A 66 1.74 -10.32 -10.32
C ASP A 66 2.67 -11.32 -9.61
N ASN A 67 2.94 -11.03 -8.33
CA ASN A 67 3.87 -11.81 -7.50
C ASN A 67 3.15 -12.37 -6.26
N PRO A 68 2.92 -13.69 -6.18
CA PRO A 68 2.17 -14.30 -5.08
C PRO A 68 2.88 -14.19 -3.72
N GLU A 69 4.21 -14.07 -3.69
CA GLU A 69 4.94 -13.86 -2.42
C GLU A 69 4.68 -12.47 -1.85
N LEU A 70 4.53 -11.46 -2.72
CA LEU A 70 4.17 -10.11 -2.27
C LEU A 70 2.72 -10.06 -1.82
N ASP A 71 1.82 -10.77 -2.50
CA ASP A 71 0.42 -10.88 -2.09
C ASP A 71 0.29 -11.46 -0.67
N ALA A 72 1.06 -12.51 -0.37
CA ALA A 72 1.10 -13.12 0.95
C ALA A 72 1.66 -12.14 2.01
N LYS A 73 2.73 -11.41 1.70
CA LYS A 73 3.33 -10.42 2.61
C LYS A 73 2.40 -9.24 2.90
N ALA A 74 1.72 -8.73 1.88
CA ALA A 74 0.78 -7.62 2.05
C ALA A 74 -0.44 -8.03 2.89
N ARG A 75 -0.92 -9.27 2.72
CA ARG A 75 -1.98 -9.84 3.56
C ARG A 75 -1.52 -9.99 5.02
N ALA A 76 -0.33 -10.54 5.24
CA ALA A 76 0.23 -10.67 6.59
C ALA A 76 0.44 -9.30 7.27
N ALA A 77 0.84 -8.27 6.51
CA ALA A 77 0.94 -6.91 7.02
C ALA A 77 -0.43 -6.36 7.45
N ALA A 78 -1.48 -6.59 6.66
CA ALA A 78 -2.84 -6.18 7.03
C ALA A 78 -3.32 -6.89 8.31
N GLU A 79 -3.08 -8.20 8.41
CA GLU A 79 -3.39 -9.00 9.61
C GLU A 79 -2.63 -8.48 10.84
N GLN A 80 -1.34 -8.21 10.70
CA GLN A 80 -0.51 -7.66 11.78
C GLN A 80 -1.03 -6.30 12.26
N LEU A 81 -1.46 -5.44 11.34
CA LEU A 81 -2.02 -4.13 11.67
C LEU A 81 -3.50 -4.17 12.13
N GLY A 82 -4.17 -5.32 12.02
CA GLY A 82 -5.60 -5.44 12.32
C GLY A 82 -6.51 -4.75 11.30
N LEU A 83 -6.08 -4.61 10.06
CA LEU A 83 -6.80 -3.92 8.99
C LEU A 83 -7.43 -4.91 8.01
N SER A 84 -8.57 -4.54 7.41
CA SER A 84 -9.13 -5.29 6.29
C SER A 84 -8.18 -5.23 5.08
N TYR A 85 -8.08 -6.31 4.31
CA TYR A 85 -7.13 -6.41 3.20
C TYR A 85 -7.83 -6.29 1.85
N GLU A 86 -7.33 -5.41 0.99
CA GLU A 86 -7.73 -5.30 -0.41
C GLU A 86 -6.49 -5.29 -1.31
N ARG A 87 -6.53 -6.06 -2.39
CA ARG A 87 -5.52 -6.04 -3.44
C ARG A 87 -6.07 -5.34 -4.67
N ARG A 88 -5.30 -4.41 -5.22
CA ARG A 88 -5.55 -3.78 -6.53
C ARG A 88 -4.34 -4.01 -7.41
N PHE A 89 -4.52 -4.70 -8.53
CA PHE A 89 -3.47 -4.75 -9.54
C PHE A 89 -3.48 -3.43 -10.32
N THR A 90 -2.41 -2.66 -10.21
CA THR A 90 -2.27 -1.35 -10.85
C THR A 90 -1.24 -1.35 -11.98
N GLY A 91 -0.33 -2.33 -12.01
CA GLY A 91 0.88 -2.23 -12.82
C GLY A 91 1.69 -1.00 -12.43
N TYR A 92 2.53 -0.49 -13.34
CA TYR A 92 3.25 0.76 -13.12
C TYR A 92 2.43 2.03 -13.46
N GLY A 93 1.14 1.89 -13.79
CA GLY A 93 0.25 3.01 -14.09
C GLY A 93 0.81 3.96 -15.15
N ASP A 94 0.80 5.26 -14.85
CA ASP A 94 1.25 6.31 -15.77
C ASP A 94 2.78 6.30 -16.01
N LEU A 95 3.57 5.61 -15.19
CA LEU A 95 5.02 5.45 -15.40
C LEU A 95 5.30 4.65 -16.66
N GLU A 96 4.61 3.53 -16.87
CA GLU A 96 4.78 2.70 -18.07
C GLU A 96 4.41 3.49 -19.33
N ARG A 97 3.30 4.24 -19.27
CA ARG A 97 2.85 5.09 -20.38
C ARG A 97 3.87 6.18 -20.69
N THR A 98 4.43 6.81 -19.65
CA THR A 98 5.44 7.87 -19.80
C THR A 98 6.73 7.31 -20.38
N LEU A 99 7.25 6.18 -19.86
CA LEU A 99 8.48 5.55 -20.39
C LEU A 99 8.35 5.17 -21.86
N LYS A 100 7.21 4.61 -22.30
CA LYS A 100 6.92 4.36 -23.72
C LYS A 100 6.95 5.63 -24.59
N THR A 101 6.65 6.79 -24.00
CA THR A 101 6.61 8.07 -24.70
C THR A 101 7.99 8.75 -24.77
N VAL A 102 8.83 8.60 -23.75
CA VAL A 102 10.19 9.20 -23.71
C VAL A 102 11.22 8.41 -24.54
N THR A 103 10.94 7.15 -24.88
CA THR A 103 11.84 6.30 -25.67
C THR A 103 11.66 6.50 -27.19
N ARG A 104 11.13 7.65 -27.62
CA ARG A 104 10.83 7.98 -29.02
C ARG A 104 11.56 9.22 -29.49
#